data_AF-A0A4V3UP83-F1
#
_entry.id   AF-A0A4V3UP83-F1
#
_cell.length_a   1.000
_cell.length_b   1.000
_cell.length_c   1.000
_cell.angle_alpha   90.00
_cell.angle_beta   90.00
_cell.angle_gamma   90.00
#
_symmetry.space_group_name_H-M   'P 1'
#
loop_
_entity.id
_entity.type
_entity.pdbx_description
1 polymer ?
#
loop_
_entity_poly.entity_id
_entity_poly.type
_entity_poly.pdbx_seq_one_letter_code
_entity_poly.pdbx_strand_id
1 'polypeptide(L)'
;MGPAEVTPGAYESVYQYFQSEPGRAPRLFSSLPELEGLGRRFARKPLSSEQDLEAYERFGVEEHVHDIIAELCKIPAARDEFGLCDGIQFSNHSNSLSRNETFEADTSQPSSTPHPQPDQFCIHHVDGNTNTLLTTVEYKPPHKLLVASHGTTTNGSVEEDGQIKQNTH
;
A
#
# COMPACT_ATOMS: atom_id res chain seq x y z
N MET A 1 1.15 17.75 -3.18
CA MET A 1 1.92 16.68 -2.52
C MET A 1 2.68 15.97 -3.62
N GLY A 2 4.01 16.14 -3.71
CA GLY A 2 4.82 15.38 -4.66
C GLY A 2 4.89 13.90 -4.24
N PRO A 3 5.27 12.99 -5.14
CA PRO A 3 5.50 11.60 -4.74
C PRO A 3 6.56 11.57 -3.64
N ALA A 4 6.29 10.81 -2.57
CA ALA A 4 7.25 10.59 -1.51
C ALA A 4 8.51 9.95 -2.13
N GLU A 5 9.59 10.72 -2.19
CA GLU A 5 10.86 10.26 -2.72
C GLU A 5 11.41 9.23 -1.75
N VAL A 6 11.43 7.95 -2.14
CA VAL A 6 12.09 6.90 -1.35
C VAL A 6 13.56 7.26 -1.31
N THR A 7 14.04 7.70 -0.15
CA THR A 7 15.42 8.14 0.05
C THR A 7 16.35 6.96 -0.24
N PRO A 8 17.24 7.05 -1.24
CA PRO A 8 18.21 5.99 -1.49
C PRO A 8 19.03 5.74 -0.23
N GLY A 9 18.95 4.53 0.33
CA GLY A 9 19.66 4.15 1.55
C GLY A 9 18.84 4.10 2.84
N ALA A 10 17.54 4.42 2.81
CA ALA A 10 16.67 4.30 4.01
C ALA A 10 16.68 2.89 4.60
N TYR A 11 16.64 1.85 3.75
CA TYR A 11 16.77 0.46 4.18
C TYR A 11 18.08 0.19 4.92
N GLU A 12 19.21 0.63 4.36
CA GLU A 12 20.52 0.42 4.97
C GLU A 12 20.61 1.12 6.33
N SER A 13 20.13 2.38 6.42
CA SER A 13 20.13 3.11 7.69
C SER A 13 19.29 2.39 8.76
N VAL A 14 18.06 1.99 8.43
CA VAL A 14 17.21 1.19 9.34
C VAL A 14 17.90 -0.11 9.74
N TYR A 15 18.52 -0.81 8.79
CA TYR A 15 19.19 -2.07 9.05
C TYR A 15 20.40 -1.92 10.00
N GLN A 16 21.16 -0.83 9.88
CA GLN A 16 22.28 -0.52 10.78
C GLN A 16 21.84 -0.37 12.24
N TYR A 17 20.65 0.17 12.51
CA TYR A 17 20.12 0.27 13.88
C TYR A 17 19.82 -1.10 14.53
N PHE A 18 19.54 -2.11 13.71
CA PHE A 18 19.26 -3.48 14.19
C PHE A 18 20.46 -4.41 14.16
N GLN A 19 21.53 -4.04 13.46
CA GLN A 19 22.79 -4.78 13.47
C GLN A 19 23.49 -4.62 14.83
N SER A 20 23.19 -5.53 15.76
CA SER A 20 23.98 -5.71 16.97
C SER A 20 25.13 -6.69 16.75
N GLU A 21 26.18 -6.58 17.59
CA GLU A 21 27.35 -7.47 17.64
C GLU A 21 27.01 -8.96 17.41
N PRO A 22 27.82 -9.70 16.61
CA PRO A 22 27.57 -11.10 16.30
C PRO A 22 27.35 -11.94 17.56
N GLY A 23 26.16 -12.52 17.71
CA GLY A 23 25.80 -13.37 18.85
C GLY A 23 24.94 -12.70 19.94
N ARG A 24 24.62 -11.40 19.82
CA ARG A 24 23.70 -10.70 20.74
C ARG A 24 22.51 -10.03 20.04
N ALA A 25 22.30 -10.29 18.75
CA ALA A 25 21.18 -9.73 18.00
C ALA A 25 19.84 -10.15 18.64
N PRO A 26 19.04 -9.19 19.15
CA PRO A 26 17.75 -9.51 19.72
C PRO A 26 16.81 -10.06 18.64
N ARG A 27 16.03 -11.10 18.98
CA ARG A 27 14.97 -11.62 18.10
C ARG A 27 13.74 -10.73 18.25
N LEU A 28 13.78 -9.60 17.57
CA LEU A 28 12.76 -8.54 17.67
C LEU A 28 11.51 -8.84 16.84
N PHE A 29 11.62 -9.70 15.83
CA PHE A 29 10.57 -9.92 14.83
C PHE A 29 10.13 -11.38 14.74
N SER A 30 9.00 -11.58 14.05
CA SER A 30 8.38 -12.88 13.79
C SER A 30 9.38 -13.92 13.31
N SER A 31 9.20 -15.15 13.82
CA SER A 31 10.08 -16.25 13.46
C SER A 31 9.88 -16.68 12.01
N LEU A 32 10.91 -17.22 11.36
CA LEU A 32 10.82 -17.73 9.99
C LEU A 32 9.66 -18.74 9.78
N PRO A 33 9.40 -19.71 10.69
CA PRO A 33 8.25 -20.60 10.55
C PRO A 33 6.88 -19.91 10.57
N GLU A 34 6.75 -18.81 11.29
CA GLU A 34 5.53 -18.00 11.35
C GLU A 34 5.30 -17.26 10.04
N LEU A 35 6.34 -16.61 9.51
CA LEU A 35 6.31 -15.94 8.20
C LEU A 35 5.98 -16.92 7.07
N GLU A 36 6.60 -18.09 7.06
CA GLU A 36 6.27 -19.15 6.10
C GLU A 36 4.83 -19.65 6.26
N GLY A 37 4.37 -19.76 7.52
CA GLY A 37 2.99 -20.14 7.84
C GLY A 37 1.98 -19.14 7.28
N LEU A 38 2.27 -17.84 7.40
CA LEU A 38 1.46 -16.76 6.87
C LEU A 38 1.48 -16.74 5.33
N GLY A 39 2.67 -16.84 4.73
CA GLY A 39 2.84 -16.93 3.27
C GLY A 39 2.08 -18.10 2.65
N ARG A 40 2.12 -19.29 3.29
CA ARG A 40 1.32 -20.45 2.86
C ARG A 40 -0.18 -20.19 2.90
N ARG A 41 -0.68 -19.37 3.83
CA ARG A 41 -2.12 -19.04 3.94
C ARG A 41 -2.54 -18.10 2.82
N PHE A 42 -1.75 -17.07 2.53
CA PHE A 42 -2.04 -16.14 1.44
C PHE A 42 -1.93 -16.81 0.07
N ALA A 43 -0.99 -17.74 -0.11
CA ALA A 43 -0.81 -18.47 -1.36
C ALA A 43 -1.91 -19.51 -1.66
N ARG A 44 -2.89 -19.74 -0.76
CA ARG A 44 -3.97 -20.74 -0.97
C ARG A 44 -4.89 -20.40 -2.14
N LYS A 45 -5.02 -19.12 -2.47
CA LYS A 45 -5.85 -18.63 -3.56
C LYS A 45 -5.24 -17.35 -4.14
N PRO A 46 -5.47 -17.04 -5.43
CA PRO A 46 -5.11 -15.75 -5.99
C PRO A 46 -5.78 -14.59 -5.23
N LEU A 47 -5.11 -13.44 -5.14
CA LEU A 47 -5.67 -12.19 -4.63
C LEU A 47 -6.70 -11.64 -5.62
N SER A 48 -7.91 -12.18 -5.56
CA SER A 48 -8.97 -11.96 -6.55
C SER A 48 -10.03 -10.97 -6.13
N SER A 49 -9.96 -10.43 -4.92
CA SER A 49 -10.89 -9.44 -4.40
C SER A 49 -10.17 -8.36 -3.61
N GLU A 50 -10.83 -7.24 -3.37
CA GLU A 50 -10.32 -6.14 -2.54
C GLU A 50 -10.15 -6.59 -1.08
N GLN A 51 -11.07 -7.40 -0.57
CA GLN A 51 -10.96 -8.01 0.75
C GLN A 51 -9.74 -8.95 0.87
N ASP A 52 -9.40 -9.70 -0.19
CA ASP A 52 -8.20 -10.55 -0.18
C ASP A 52 -6.93 -9.71 -0.13
N LEU A 53 -6.91 -8.59 -0.87
CA LEU A 53 -5.79 -7.65 -0.87
C LEU A 53 -5.65 -6.96 0.48
N GLU A 54 -6.75 -6.46 1.06
CA GLU A 54 -6.79 -5.86 2.40
C GLU A 54 -6.22 -6.81 3.46
N ALA A 55 -6.62 -8.09 3.44
CA ALA A 55 -6.12 -9.07 4.38
C ALA A 55 -4.61 -9.31 4.22
N TYR A 56 -4.12 -9.37 2.97
CA TYR A 56 -2.69 -9.51 2.71
C TYR A 56 -1.89 -8.29 3.19
N GLU A 57 -2.33 -7.08 2.86
CA GLU A 57 -1.64 -5.85 3.26
C GLU A 57 -1.58 -5.73 4.77
N ARG A 58 -2.72 -5.87 5.47
CA ARG A 58 -2.78 -5.75 6.92
C ARG A 58 -1.85 -6.72 7.63
N PHE A 59 -2.00 -8.01 7.36
CA PHE A 59 -1.30 -9.06 8.10
C PHE A 59 0.09 -9.36 7.53
N GLY A 60 0.26 -9.29 6.20
CA GLY A 60 1.50 -9.62 5.52
C GLY A 60 2.50 -8.47 5.44
N VAL A 61 2.04 -7.22 5.55
CA VAL A 61 2.89 -6.03 5.36
C VAL A 61 2.79 -5.10 6.57
N GLU A 62 1.61 -4.56 6.87
CA GLU A 62 1.41 -3.48 7.84
C GLU A 62 1.81 -3.89 9.26
N GLU A 63 1.40 -5.07 9.72
CA GLU A 63 1.80 -5.58 11.05
C GLU A 63 3.33 -5.69 11.19
N HIS A 64 4.00 -6.16 10.14
CA HIS A 64 5.46 -6.29 10.15
C HIS A 64 6.18 -4.94 10.13
N VAL A 65 5.66 -3.99 9.35
CA VAL A 65 6.17 -2.61 9.30
C VAL A 65 5.93 -1.91 10.64
N HIS A 66 4.76 -2.12 11.25
CA HIS A 66 4.45 -1.61 12.58
C HIS A 66 5.45 -2.13 13.62
N ASP A 67 5.75 -3.44 13.62
CA ASP A 67 6.73 -4.01 14.54
C ASP A 67 8.12 -3.39 14.36
N ILE A 68 8.58 -3.22 13.11
CA ILE A 68 9.85 -2.55 12.81
C ILE A 68 9.89 -1.14 13.39
N ILE A 69 8.85 -0.35 13.13
CA ILE A 69 8.78 1.04 13.60
C ILE A 69 8.68 1.10 15.11
N ALA A 70 7.92 0.21 15.74
CA ALA A 70 7.80 0.13 17.20
C ALA A 70 9.16 -0.14 17.86
N GLU A 71 10.02 -0.96 17.25
CA GLU A 71 11.37 -1.19 17.75
C GLU A 71 12.30 0.01 17.49
N LEU A 72 12.22 0.66 16.32
CA LEU A 72 12.97 1.90 16.06
C LEU A 72 12.59 3.02 17.04
N CYS A 73 11.30 3.13 17.40
CA CYS A 73 10.80 4.08 18.39
C CYS A 73 11.40 3.89 19.79
N LYS A 74 12.03 2.75 20.09
CA LYS A 74 12.72 2.53 21.37
C LYS A 74 14.16 3.07 21.34
N ILE A 75 14.70 3.40 20.17
CA ILE A 75 16.07 3.87 19.97
C ILE A 75 16.04 5.39 19.73
N PRO A 76 16.47 6.23 20.69
CA PRO A 76 16.37 7.69 20.56
C PRO A 76 17.05 8.24 19.30
N ALA A 77 18.23 7.73 18.94
CA ALA A 77 18.92 8.16 17.73
C ALA A 77 18.12 7.87 16.44
N ALA A 78 17.44 6.72 16.37
CA ALA A 78 16.60 6.38 15.21
C ALA A 78 15.33 7.24 15.17
N ARG A 79 14.73 7.53 16.34
CA ARG A 79 13.58 8.44 16.43
C ARG A 79 13.91 9.82 15.87
N ASP A 80 15.05 10.36 16.26
CA ASP A 80 15.49 11.69 15.84
C ASP A 80 15.84 11.72 14.34
N GLU A 81 16.51 10.69 13.82
CA GLU A 81 16.87 10.60 12.40
C GLU A 81 15.64 10.51 11.49
N PHE A 82 14.67 9.67 11.86
CA PHE A 82 13.51 9.36 11.01
C PHE A 82 12.26 10.17 11.36
N GLY A 83 12.32 11.04 12.38
CA GLY A 83 11.14 11.76 12.89
C GLY A 83 10.08 10.83 13.47
N LEU A 84 10.48 9.67 14.01
CA LEU A 84 9.56 8.71 14.60
C LEU A 84 9.26 9.15 16.04
N CYS A 85 8.13 9.84 16.24
CA CYS A 85 7.62 10.09 17.60
C CYS A 85 7.22 8.75 18.28
N ASP A 86 5.94 8.48 18.50
CA ASP A 86 5.50 7.31 19.26
C ASP A 86 5.09 6.13 18.36
N GLY A 87 5.20 6.31 17.04
CA GLY A 87 5.05 5.26 16.05
C GLY A 87 4.14 5.67 14.90
N ILE A 88 3.54 4.67 14.26
CA ILE A 88 2.57 4.86 13.20
C ILE A 88 1.30 4.05 13.46
N GLN A 89 0.19 4.48 12.87
CA GLN A 89 -1.07 3.76 12.87
C GLN A 89 -1.62 3.65 11.46
N PHE A 90 -1.95 2.42 11.06
CA PHE A 90 -2.70 2.15 9.84
C PHE A 90 -4.20 2.18 10.16
N SER A 91 -4.96 2.89 9.35
CA SER A 91 -6.42 2.93 9.44
C SER A 91 -7.04 2.75 8.06
N ASN A 92 -8.02 1.86 7.96
CA ASN A 92 -8.88 1.78 6.78
C ASN A 92 -10.15 2.55 7.12
N HIS A 93 -10.35 3.73 6.53
CA HIS A 93 -11.63 4.43 6.64
C HIS A 93 -12.63 3.82 5.66
N SER A 94 -13.04 2.57 5.91
CA SER A 94 -14.21 2.00 5.27
C SER A 94 -15.44 2.75 5.79
N ASN A 95 -15.84 3.82 5.09
CA ASN A 95 -17.12 4.53 5.24
C ASN A 95 -17.60 4.75 6.70
N SER A 96 -16.95 5.63 7.47
CA SER A 96 -17.52 6.11 8.74
C SER A 96 -18.32 7.41 8.61
N LEU A 97 -19.00 7.61 7.48
CA LEU A 97 -19.93 8.73 7.29
C LEU A 97 -21.25 8.27 6.66
N SER A 98 -22.09 7.55 7.42
CA SER A 98 -23.57 7.63 7.30
C SER A 98 -24.30 6.73 8.32
N ARG A 99 -24.11 6.98 9.62
CA ARG A 99 -25.06 6.63 10.69
C ARG A 99 -24.55 7.40 11.89
N ASN A 100 -24.81 8.70 12.01
CA ASN A 100 -25.92 9.21 12.81
C ASN A 100 -26.04 10.72 12.50
N GLU A 101 -26.61 11.10 11.36
CA GLU A 101 -27.21 12.43 11.27
C GLU A 101 -28.61 12.29 11.83
N THR A 102 -28.77 12.78 13.07
CA THR A 102 -30.06 12.97 13.72
C THR A 102 -31.01 13.61 12.72
N PHE A 103 -32.10 12.91 12.40
CA PHE A 103 -33.21 13.44 11.63
C PHE A 103 -33.76 14.67 12.36
N GLU A 104 -33.36 15.86 11.94
CA GLU A 104 -34.21 17.04 12.04
C GLU A 104 -34.57 17.42 10.61
N ALA A 105 -35.86 17.24 10.31
CA ALA A 105 -36.42 17.41 8.99
C ALA A 105 -36.34 18.88 8.57
N ASP A 106 -35.61 19.16 7.50
CA ASP A 106 -35.99 20.25 6.62
C ASP A 106 -35.92 19.83 5.14
N THR A 107 -37.08 19.92 4.53
CA THR A 107 -37.43 19.50 3.17
C THR A 107 -36.78 20.44 2.15
N SER A 108 -35.68 20.04 1.50
CA SER A 108 -35.38 20.33 0.08
C SER A 108 -33.93 20.04 -0.33
N GLN A 109 -33.55 18.78 -0.58
CA GLN A 109 -32.52 18.47 -1.59
C GLN A 109 -32.68 17.02 -2.10
N PRO A 110 -32.46 16.76 -3.41
CA PRO A 110 -32.53 15.41 -3.95
C PRO A 110 -31.39 14.57 -3.38
N SER A 111 -31.77 13.45 -2.75
CA SER A 111 -30.96 12.31 -2.36
C SER A 111 -29.56 12.27 -2.98
N SER A 112 -28.54 12.58 -2.18
CA SER A 112 -27.16 12.22 -2.51
C SER A 112 -27.12 10.69 -2.63
N THR A 113 -27.06 10.19 -3.85
CA THR A 113 -26.75 8.79 -4.10
C THR A 113 -25.43 8.48 -3.40
N PRO A 114 -25.34 7.48 -2.51
CA PRO A 114 -24.07 7.12 -1.89
C PRO A 114 -23.10 6.78 -3.01
N HIS A 115 -22.16 7.68 -3.30
CA HIS A 115 -21.03 7.30 -4.11
C HIS A 115 -20.22 6.33 -3.26
N PRO A 116 -19.91 5.12 -3.75
CA PRO A 116 -18.95 4.27 -3.08
C PRO A 116 -17.64 5.03 -3.05
N GLN A 117 -17.31 5.60 -1.89
CA GLN A 117 -16.02 6.20 -1.66
C GLN A 117 -15.00 5.05 -1.73
N PRO A 118 -13.89 5.21 -2.46
CA PRO A 118 -12.85 4.20 -2.48
C PRO A 118 -12.36 3.91 -1.07
N ASP A 119 -12.06 2.64 -0.77
CA ASP A 119 -11.41 2.28 0.49
C ASP A 119 -10.06 2.97 0.55
N GLN A 120 -10.00 3.98 1.41
CA GLN A 120 -8.89 4.90 1.52
C GLN A 120 -8.09 4.52 2.77
N PHE A 121 -6.89 3.99 2.57
CA PHE A 121 -6.00 3.52 3.63
C PHE A 121 -5.11 4.67 4.08
N CYS A 122 -5.25 5.08 5.34
CA CYS A 122 -4.52 6.19 5.91
C CYS A 122 -3.40 5.68 6.81
N ILE A 123 -2.23 6.28 6.64
CA ILE A 123 -1.10 6.10 7.56
C ILE A 123 -1.02 7.36 8.40
N HIS A 124 -1.16 7.20 9.71
CA HIS A 124 -0.99 8.27 10.67
C HIS A 124 0.33 8.12 11.39
N HIS A 125 0.97 9.24 11.68
CA HIS A 125 2.05 9.31 12.65
C HIS A 125 1.45 9.63 14.03
N VAL A 126 1.94 8.95 15.06
CA VAL A 126 1.42 9.01 16.43
C VAL A 126 2.38 9.81 17.31
N ASP A 127 1.85 10.81 18.02
CA ASP A 127 2.55 11.60 19.03
C ASP A 127 1.64 11.75 20.26
N GLY A 128 1.86 10.92 21.28
CA GLY A 128 1.01 10.77 22.46
C GLY A 128 -0.44 10.45 22.11
N ASN A 129 -1.33 11.42 22.30
CA ASN A 129 -2.76 11.31 22.01
C ASN A 129 -3.16 11.90 20.64
N THR A 130 -2.19 12.41 19.88
CA THR A 130 -2.43 13.06 18.59
C THR A 130 -1.99 12.17 17.44
N ASN A 131 -2.88 12.01 16.45
CA ASN A 131 -2.62 11.24 15.25
C ASN A 131 -2.66 12.19 14.05
N THR A 132 -1.52 12.40 13.41
CA THR A 132 -1.40 13.27 12.24
C THR A 132 -1.38 12.42 10.97
N LEU A 133 -2.23 12.73 9.98
CA LEU A 133 -2.24 12.01 8.71
C LEU A 133 -0.91 12.24 7.97
N LEU A 134 -0.17 11.16 7.74
CA LEU A 134 1.10 11.18 7.01
C LEU A 134 0.86 11.06 5.51
N THR A 135 0.13 10.02 5.11
CA THR A 135 -0.20 9.76 3.71
C THR A 135 -1.41 8.86 3.60
N THR A 136 -1.87 8.71 2.37
CA THR A 136 -3.06 7.95 2.04
C THR A 136 -2.82 7.12 0.77
N VAL A 137 -3.23 5.87 0.81
CA VAL A 137 -3.03 4.88 -0.24
C VAL A 137 -4.39 4.28 -0.63
N GLU A 138 -4.59 4.05 -1.92
CA GLU A 138 -5.74 3.30 -2.44
C GLU A 138 -5.22 2.01 -3.06
N TYR A 139 -5.73 0.87 -2.59
CA TYR A 139 -5.39 -0.44 -3.13
C TYR A 139 -6.43 -0.89 -4.15
N LYS A 140 -5.98 -1.47 -5.27
CA LYS A 140 -6.85 -2.10 -6.26
C LYS A 140 -6.38 -3.53 -6.54
N PRO A 141 -7.27 -4.54 -6.44
CA PRO A 141 -6.90 -5.89 -6.84
C PRO A 141 -6.59 -5.94 -8.34
N PRO A 142 -5.75 -6.89 -8.81
CA PRO A 142 -5.23 -6.90 -10.17
C PRO A 142 -6.29 -6.83 -11.27
N HIS A 143 -7.45 -7.45 -11.06
CA HIS A 143 -8.56 -7.47 -12.02
C HIS A 143 -9.33 -6.13 -12.10
N LYS A 144 -9.09 -5.18 -11.19
CA LYS A 144 -9.61 -3.80 -11.24
C LYS A 144 -8.61 -2.81 -11.87
N LEU A 145 -7.39 -3.25 -12.19
CA LEU A 145 -6.40 -2.43 -12.89
C LEU A 145 -6.70 -2.48 -14.40
N LEU A 146 -7.23 -1.39 -14.95
CA LEU A 146 -7.38 -1.27 -16.40
C LEU A 146 -5.97 -1.18 -17.01
N VAL A 147 -5.59 -2.17 -17.81
CA VAL A 147 -4.41 -2.06 -18.69
C VAL A 147 -4.73 -0.94 -19.67
N ALA A 148 -4.04 0.19 -19.55
CA ALA A 148 -4.04 1.21 -20.58
C ALA A 148 -3.45 0.59 -21.85
N SER A 149 -4.30 0.01 -22.70
CA SER A 149 -3.94 -0.32 -24.06
C SER A 149 -3.73 1.02 -24.77
N HIS A 150 -2.49 1.50 -24.80
CA HIS A 150 -2.12 2.59 -25.69
C HIS A 150 -2.49 2.15 -27.10
N GLY A 151 -3.51 2.80 -27.66
CA GLY A 151 -3.88 2.64 -29.05
C GLY A 151 -2.67 2.97 -29.90
N THR A 152 -2.14 1.99 -30.61
CA THR A 152 -1.19 2.22 -31.70
C THR A 152 -1.93 3.00 -32.78
N THR A 153 -1.74 4.32 -32.77
CA THR A 153 -1.95 5.18 -33.94
C THR A 153 -1.09 4.63 -35.07
N THR A 154 -1.70 3.90 -36.00
CA THR A 154 -1.09 3.54 -37.28
C THR A 154 -1.41 4.66 -38.26
N ASN A 155 -0.50 5.62 -38.37
CA ASN A 155 -0.44 6.50 -39.53
C ASN A 155 0.78 6.08 -40.36
N GLY A 156 0.54 5.63 -41.59
CA GLY A 156 1.59 5.28 -42.53
C GLY A 156 1.04 4.67 -43.83
N SER A 157 0.49 5.52 -44.69
CA SER A 157 0.26 5.20 -46.10
C SER A 157 1.59 5.27 -46.87
N VAL A 158 1.93 4.24 -47.63
CA VAL A 158 2.69 4.35 -48.89
C VAL A 158 2.08 3.34 -49.87
N GLU A 159 1.61 3.86 -51.00
CA GLU A 159 1.17 3.10 -52.17
C GLU A 159 2.38 2.65 -53.00
N GLU A 160 2.12 1.61 -53.79
CA GLU A 160 2.74 1.27 -55.09
C GLU A 160 3.92 0.27 -55.15
N ASP A 161 3.70 -0.66 -56.09
CA ASP A 161 4.62 -1.56 -56.80
C ASP A 161 5.16 -2.86 -56.18
N GLY A 162 4.64 -3.96 -56.74
CA GLY A 162 5.52 -4.77 -57.61
C GLY A 162 5.94 -6.15 -57.11
N GLN A 163 5.31 -7.16 -57.69
CA GLN A 163 5.89 -8.48 -58.02
C GLN A 163 6.10 -9.53 -56.91
N ILE A 164 5.19 -10.50 -56.93
CA ILE A 164 5.34 -11.86 -56.39
C ILE A 164 6.40 -12.61 -57.22
N LYS A 165 7.44 -13.16 -56.59
CA LYS A 165 8.18 -14.34 -57.10
C LYS A 165 8.61 -15.24 -55.95
N GLN A 166 7.92 -16.37 -55.82
CA GLN A 166 8.42 -17.54 -55.10
C GLN A 166 9.39 -18.29 -56.01
N ASN A 167 10.61 -18.54 -55.54
CA ASN A 167 11.55 -19.48 -56.15
C ASN A 167 11.44 -20.81 -55.39
N THR A 168 11.23 -21.92 -56.10
CA THR A 168 12.20 -23.05 -56.19
C THR A 168 11.56 -24.28 -56.85
N HIS A 169 12.22 -24.68 -57.95
CA HIS A 169 12.19 -25.93 -58.74
C HIS A 169 10.92 -26.33 -59.51
#